data_AF-A0A3A8PHF2-F1
#
_entry.id   AF-A0A3A8PHF2-F1
#
_cell.length_a   1.000
_cell.length_b   1.000
_cell.length_c   1.000
_cell.angle_alpha   90.00
_cell.angle_beta   90.00
_cell.angle_gamma   90.00
#
_symmetry.space_group_name_H-M   'P 1'
#
loop_
_entity.id
_entity.type
_entity.pdbx_description
1 polymer ?
#
loop_
_entity_poly.entity_id
_entity_poly.type
_entity_poly.pdbx_seq_one_letter_code
_entity_poly.pdbx_strand_id
1 'polypeptide(L)'
;MDFTDLKIAGGSGNFHVNQFRIHFSVPGLQGDPKKQLPVLVGGFIKDFPTFFNGLGKNMQENRASVAWSTRQFERTRTLRFLLDVKLESLGLNLPDFHSDWVHVLWQDPNKGFAAQTLKRNFPEGMEKLLSWMPGSLLSVFMQYNAYHFLAGRRSWVFGLLQPGMPGWNGESLQVGKVEGGKFTAYSGSPTPVFYLESSAVERSSMLLFKLMEVDPGVVIDIRKTIISLWSILLANYVHSKGFRLNVVHPKAYGADDGAVLWETQPEWRGVYRRKVEFKTPQELYAKKWVQHLLEFHPALKSQQLSESKFKGFGGGSSGGGGAGGSW
;
A
#
# COMPACT_ATOMS: atom_id res chain seq x y z
N MET A 1 -6.58 -16.65 20.40
CA MET A 1 -5.56 -15.80 19.77
C MET A 1 -6.24 -15.08 18.61
N ASP A 2 -6.39 -13.75 18.73
CA ASP A 2 -7.22 -12.93 17.83
C ASP A 2 -6.79 -12.96 16.36
N PHE A 3 -5.49 -13.09 16.12
CA PHE A 3 -4.89 -13.00 14.78
C PHE A 3 -3.86 -14.10 14.53
N THR A 4 -3.61 -14.35 13.25
CA THR A 4 -2.48 -15.15 12.74
C THR A 4 -1.83 -14.45 11.56
N ASP A 5 -0.59 -14.79 11.27
CA ASP A 5 0.17 -14.28 10.13
C ASP A 5 -0.49 -14.64 8.78
N LEU A 6 -0.92 -13.64 7.99
CA LEU A 6 -1.32 -13.88 6.60
C LEU A 6 -0.14 -13.64 5.64
N LYS A 7 0.71 -14.66 5.56
CA LYS A 7 1.88 -14.69 4.68
C LYS A 7 1.45 -14.51 3.22
N ILE A 8 2.17 -13.66 2.47
CA ILE A 8 1.95 -13.41 1.02
C ILE A 8 1.79 -14.72 0.22
N ALA A 9 2.65 -15.72 0.46
CA ALA A 9 2.59 -17.02 -0.21
C ALA A 9 1.26 -17.77 0.01
N GLY A 10 0.55 -17.52 1.13
CA GLY A 10 -0.77 -18.07 1.44
C GLY A 10 -1.95 -17.32 0.80
N GLY A 11 -1.69 -16.22 0.08
CA GLY A 11 -2.69 -15.60 -0.80
C GLY A 11 -2.97 -16.43 -2.06
N SER A 12 -3.75 -15.86 -2.96
CA SER A 12 -4.15 -16.50 -4.22
C SER A 12 -4.00 -15.54 -5.41
N GLY A 13 -4.11 -16.06 -6.63
CA GLY A 13 -3.86 -15.25 -7.83
C GLY A 13 -2.39 -14.89 -8.04
N ASN A 14 -2.16 -13.92 -8.93
CA ASN A 14 -0.86 -13.34 -9.22
C ASN A 14 -0.30 -12.57 -7.99
N PHE A 15 1.01 -12.34 -7.98
CA PHE A 15 1.64 -11.32 -7.14
C PHE A 15 1.40 -9.96 -7.77
N HIS A 16 0.74 -9.07 -7.06
CA HIS A 16 0.59 -7.67 -7.43
C HIS A 16 1.70 -6.88 -6.73
N VAL A 17 2.46 -6.10 -7.50
CA VAL A 17 3.44 -5.14 -6.97
C VAL A 17 2.91 -3.76 -7.28
N ASN A 18 2.58 -3.01 -6.22
CA ASN A 18 1.95 -1.70 -6.29
C ASN A 18 2.84 -0.65 -5.61
N GLN A 19 3.23 0.38 -6.34
CA GLN A 19 4.14 1.43 -5.91
C GLN A 19 3.50 2.80 -6.17
N PHE A 20 3.50 3.67 -5.16
CA PHE A 20 2.99 5.04 -5.23
C PHE A 20 4.06 5.98 -4.69
N ARG A 21 4.37 7.07 -5.37
CA ARG A 21 5.37 8.05 -4.94
C ARG A 21 4.86 9.48 -5.11
N ILE A 22 5.13 10.33 -4.13
CA ILE A 22 4.91 11.79 -4.20
C ILE A 22 6.23 12.51 -3.89
N HIS A 23 6.49 13.59 -4.64
CA HIS A 23 7.68 14.44 -4.47
C HIS A 23 7.29 15.79 -3.87
N PHE A 24 8.02 16.23 -2.85
CA PHE A 24 7.73 17.48 -2.15
C PHE A 24 8.98 18.17 -1.60
N SER A 25 8.89 19.46 -1.33
CA SER A 25 9.92 20.25 -0.64
C SER A 25 9.31 20.92 0.58
N VAL A 26 10.10 21.01 1.65
CA VAL A 26 9.71 21.67 2.90
C VAL A 26 10.01 23.16 2.78
N PRO A 27 9.00 24.06 2.80
CA PRO A 27 9.22 25.50 2.71
C PRO A 27 10.06 26.02 3.89
N GLY A 28 10.99 26.94 3.62
CA GLY A 28 11.83 27.55 4.66
C GLY A 28 12.82 26.59 5.34
N LEU A 29 13.06 25.39 4.80
CA LEU A 29 13.99 24.42 5.38
C LEU A 29 15.41 24.98 5.53
N GLN A 30 16.00 24.79 6.71
CA GLN A 30 17.34 25.22 7.08
C GLN A 30 18.22 24.03 7.48
N GLY A 31 19.51 24.10 7.16
CA GLY A 31 20.51 23.08 7.53
C GLY A 31 20.50 21.83 6.66
N ASP A 32 21.07 20.75 7.17
CA ASP A 32 21.16 19.46 6.47
C ASP A 32 19.77 18.80 6.34
N PRO A 33 19.24 18.61 5.11
CA PRO A 33 17.92 18.03 4.90
C PRO A 33 17.81 16.58 5.40
N LYS A 34 18.92 15.82 5.54
CA LYS A 34 18.89 14.46 6.10
C LYS A 34 18.46 14.45 7.56
N LYS A 35 18.80 15.50 8.33
CA LYS A 35 18.41 15.63 9.74
C LYS A 35 16.91 15.83 9.94
N GLN A 36 16.16 16.15 8.89
CA GLN A 36 14.70 16.24 8.93
C GLN A 36 14.00 14.89 8.76
N LEU A 37 14.65 13.87 8.20
CA LEU A 37 14.00 12.58 7.94
C LEU A 37 13.38 11.96 9.21
N PRO A 38 14.05 11.94 10.39
CA PRO A 38 13.44 11.54 11.66
C PRO A 38 12.15 12.28 12.03
N VAL A 39 12.10 13.59 11.78
CA VAL A 39 10.94 14.44 12.10
C VAL A 39 9.79 14.15 11.13
N LEU A 40 10.08 14.02 9.84
CA LEU A 40 9.11 13.71 8.79
C LEU A 40 8.49 12.31 8.98
N VAL A 41 9.34 11.31 9.21
CA VAL A 41 8.95 9.91 9.45
C VAL A 41 8.18 9.77 10.76
N GLY A 42 8.71 10.32 11.86
CA GLY A 42 8.06 10.25 13.17
C GLY A 42 6.69 10.93 13.17
N GLY A 43 6.58 12.10 12.54
CA GLY A 43 5.30 12.78 12.33
C GLY A 43 4.34 11.99 11.44
N PHE A 44 4.83 11.35 10.36
CA PHE A 44 4.00 10.51 9.49
C PHE A 44 3.45 9.28 10.21
N ILE A 45 4.29 8.56 10.97
CA ILE A 45 3.88 7.36 11.72
C ILE A 45 2.87 7.72 12.81
N LYS A 46 3.15 8.77 13.59
CA LYS A 46 2.29 9.21 14.70
C LYS A 46 0.91 9.60 14.21
N ASP A 47 0.85 10.45 13.19
CA ASP A 47 -0.39 11.05 12.69
C ASP A 47 -0.96 10.25 11.48
N PHE A 48 -0.49 9.03 11.23
CA PHE A 48 -0.87 8.22 10.04
C PHE A 48 -2.39 8.10 9.86
N PRO A 49 -3.19 7.79 10.90
CA PRO A 49 -4.65 7.75 10.77
C PRO A 49 -5.25 9.09 10.35
N THR A 50 -4.70 10.22 10.81
CA THR A 50 -5.17 11.56 10.47
C THR A 50 -5.00 11.84 8.97
N PHE A 51 -3.84 11.50 8.39
CA PHE A 51 -3.60 11.66 6.95
C PHE A 51 -4.36 10.65 6.09
N PHE A 52 -4.47 9.40 6.55
CA PHE A 52 -5.23 8.38 5.84
C PHE A 52 -6.71 8.75 5.79
N ASN A 53 -7.32 9.10 6.93
CA ASN A 53 -8.76 9.39 7.02
C ASN A 53 -9.12 10.76 6.42
N GLY A 54 -8.16 11.69 6.31
CA GLY A 54 -8.42 13.06 5.84
C GLY A 54 -8.96 14.00 6.92
N LEU A 55 -8.66 13.74 8.20
CA LEU A 55 -9.24 14.42 9.37
C LEU A 55 -8.64 15.82 9.63
N GLY A 56 -8.76 16.74 8.67
CA GLY A 56 -8.20 18.09 8.82
C GLY A 56 -8.46 19.01 7.64
N LYS A 57 -8.19 20.31 7.84
CA LYS A 57 -8.50 21.37 6.89
C LYS A 57 -7.80 21.12 5.54
N ASN A 58 -8.56 21.17 4.45
CA ASN A 58 -8.11 20.97 3.07
C ASN A 58 -7.48 19.59 2.78
N MET A 59 -7.77 18.57 3.58
CA MET A 59 -7.51 17.17 3.21
C MET A 59 -8.75 16.54 2.56
N GLN A 60 -8.52 15.52 1.72
CA GLN A 60 -9.58 14.71 1.15
C GLN A 60 -9.94 13.57 2.11
N GLU A 61 -11.23 13.39 2.39
CA GLU A 61 -11.73 12.21 3.11
C GLU A 61 -11.56 10.94 2.25
N ASN A 62 -11.08 9.87 2.87
CA ASN A 62 -10.93 8.58 2.20
C ASN A 62 -12.20 7.72 2.34
N ARG A 63 -12.44 6.87 1.34
CA ARG A 63 -13.57 5.90 1.36
C ARG A 63 -13.41 4.78 2.40
N ALA A 64 -12.23 4.68 3.00
CA ALA A 64 -11.95 3.79 4.11
C ALA A 64 -11.36 4.61 5.26
N SER A 65 -11.63 4.21 6.49
CA SER A 65 -10.98 4.74 7.67
C SER A 65 -9.91 3.78 8.20
N VAL A 66 -8.97 4.30 8.98
CA VAL A 66 -8.02 3.52 9.78
C VAL A 66 -7.96 4.07 11.19
N ALA A 67 -7.80 3.19 12.17
CA ALA A 67 -7.58 3.55 13.57
C ALA A 67 -6.60 2.57 14.24
N TRP A 68 -5.92 3.04 15.28
CA TRP A 68 -5.18 2.15 16.17
C TRP A 68 -6.16 1.29 16.98
N SER A 69 -6.02 -0.02 16.87
CA SER A 69 -6.86 -0.98 17.58
C SER A 69 -6.34 -1.24 19.00
N THR A 70 -7.26 -1.55 19.92
CA THR A 70 -6.93 -2.13 21.23
C THR A 70 -6.46 -3.58 21.12
N ARG A 71 -6.82 -4.30 20.03
CA ARG A 71 -6.36 -5.66 19.76
C ARG A 71 -4.90 -5.67 19.35
N GLN A 72 -4.18 -6.70 19.80
CA GLN A 72 -2.73 -6.79 19.65
C GLN A 72 -2.31 -8.04 18.89
N PHE A 73 -1.18 -7.95 18.21
CA PHE A 73 -0.44 -9.08 17.66
C PHE A 73 1.00 -9.00 18.17
N GLU A 74 1.54 -10.11 18.69
CA GLU A 74 2.89 -10.17 19.30
C GLU A 74 3.17 -9.03 20.30
N ARG A 75 2.18 -8.69 21.14
CA ARG A 75 2.20 -7.59 22.14
C ARG A 75 2.27 -6.17 21.56
N THR A 76 2.18 -6.01 20.24
CA THR A 76 2.12 -4.71 19.56
C THR A 76 0.67 -4.35 19.19
N ARG A 77 0.34 -3.05 19.16
CA ARG A 77 -0.97 -2.59 18.68
C ARG A 77 -1.10 -2.84 17.18
N THR A 78 -2.29 -3.25 16.75
CA THR A 78 -2.64 -3.36 15.34
C THR A 78 -3.30 -2.07 14.83
N LEU A 79 -3.25 -1.82 13.53
CA LEU A 79 -4.13 -0.85 12.86
C LEU A 79 -5.34 -1.62 12.30
N ARG A 80 -6.57 -1.15 12.55
CA ARG A 80 -7.81 -1.62 11.90
C ARG A 80 -8.12 -0.63 10.78
N PHE A 81 -8.08 -1.10 9.53
CA PHE A 81 -8.67 -0.44 8.38
C PHE A 81 -10.12 -0.90 8.23
N LEU A 82 -10.98 0.00 7.77
CA LEU A 82 -12.42 -0.21 7.65
C LEU A 82 -12.90 0.40 6.33
N LEU A 83 -13.46 -0.40 5.45
CA LEU A 83 -14.03 0.07 4.18
C LEU A 83 -15.55 0.14 4.31
N ASP A 84 -16.09 1.35 4.18
CA ASP A 84 -17.53 1.59 4.06
C ASP A 84 -17.94 1.57 2.60
N VAL A 85 -19.07 0.93 2.30
CA VAL A 85 -19.55 0.71 0.94
C VAL A 85 -20.88 1.44 0.72
N LYS A 86 -20.82 2.53 -0.03
CA LYS A 86 -22.01 3.27 -0.51
C LYS A 86 -22.34 2.79 -1.92
N LEU A 87 -23.46 2.09 -2.06
CA LEU A 87 -24.04 1.68 -3.34
C LEU A 87 -25.07 2.71 -3.77
N GLU A 88 -24.59 3.83 -4.30
CA GLU A 88 -25.40 5.02 -4.65
C GLU A 88 -26.57 4.69 -5.58
N SER A 89 -26.37 3.78 -6.55
CA SER A 89 -27.41 3.29 -7.48
C SER A 89 -28.56 2.54 -6.82
N LEU A 90 -28.37 2.04 -5.60
CA LEU A 90 -29.37 1.32 -4.82
C LEU A 90 -29.83 2.10 -3.57
N GLY A 91 -29.27 3.28 -3.32
CA GLY A 91 -29.51 4.05 -2.09
C GLY A 91 -29.02 3.36 -0.80
N LEU A 92 -28.18 2.32 -0.92
CA LEU A 92 -27.73 1.51 0.22
C LEU A 92 -26.38 2.00 0.75
N ASN A 93 -26.29 2.15 2.08
CA ASN A 93 -25.04 2.34 2.80
C ASN A 93 -24.74 1.10 3.63
N LEU A 94 -23.60 0.46 3.36
CA LEU A 94 -23.10 -0.71 4.09
C LEU A 94 -21.88 -0.26 4.92
N PRO A 95 -22.09 0.28 6.13
CA PRO A 95 -21.01 0.58 7.06
C PRO A 95 -20.36 -0.73 7.54
N ASP A 96 -19.07 -0.70 7.87
CA ASP A 96 -18.30 -1.87 8.30
C ASP A 96 -18.40 -3.05 7.30
N PHE A 97 -18.57 -2.77 5.99
CA PHE A 97 -18.69 -3.81 4.95
C PHE A 97 -17.48 -4.74 4.92
N HIS A 98 -16.30 -4.18 5.16
CA HIS A 98 -15.06 -4.93 5.24
C HIS A 98 -14.07 -4.32 6.22
N SER A 99 -13.31 -5.15 6.92
CA SER A 99 -12.33 -4.72 7.92
C SER A 99 -11.03 -5.52 7.84
N ASP A 100 -9.90 -4.81 7.82
CA ASP A 100 -8.56 -5.38 7.72
C ASP A 100 -7.73 -5.00 8.95
N TRP A 101 -6.95 -5.94 9.48
CA TRP A 101 -5.98 -5.66 10.54
C TRP A 101 -4.58 -5.82 10.01
N VAL A 102 -3.72 -4.86 10.35
CA VAL A 102 -2.30 -4.95 10.04
C VAL A 102 -1.46 -4.79 11.30
N HIS A 103 -0.39 -5.58 11.37
CA HIS A 103 0.67 -5.45 12.37
C HIS A 103 1.84 -4.66 11.78
N VAL A 104 2.37 -3.69 12.54
CA VAL A 104 3.55 -2.92 12.13
C VAL A 104 4.80 -3.73 12.46
N LEU A 105 5.37 -4.39 11.43
CA LEU A 105 6.48 -5.33 11.56
C LEU A 105 7.88 -4.69 11.54
N TRP A 106 7.96 -3.43 11.12
CA TRP A 106 9.21 -2.70 10.98
C TRP A 106 8.96 -1.19 11.09
N GLN A 107 9.83 -0.51 11.82
CA GLN A 107 9.94 0.95 11.91
C GLN A 107 11.43 1.32 11.93
N ASP A 108 11.80 2.39 11.22
CA ASP A 108 13.10 3.03 11.29
C ASP A 108 12.87 4.55 11.19
N PRO A 109 13.24 5.34 12.22
CA PRO A 109 12.99 6.78 12.21
C PRO A 109 13.66 7.49 11.03
N ASN A 110 14.74 6.98 10.47
CA ASN A 110 15.43 7.62 9.34
C ASN A 110 14.83 7.26 7.97
N LYS A 111 13.92 6.28 7.93
CA LYS A 111 13.52 5.61 6.68
C LYS A 111 12.01 5.46 6.53
N GLY A 112 11.26 5.08 7.56
CA GLY A 112 9.81 4.86 7.46
C GLY A 112 9.30 3.68 8.29
N PHE A 113 8.25 3.02 7.80
CA PHE A 113 7.70 1.82 8.45
C PHE A 113 7.08 0.83 7.45
N ALA A 114 6.70 -0.34 7.93
CA ALA A 114 5.93 -1.31 7.17
C ALA A 114 4.95 -2.08 8.03
N ALA A 115 3.84 -2.46 7.41
CA ALA A 115 2.80 -3.25 8.01
C ALA A 115 2.53 -4.52 7.19
N GLN A 116 2.23 -5.60 7.90
CA GLN A 116 1.80 -6.88 7.35
C GLN A 116 0.33 -7.10 7.70
N THR A 117 -0.43 -7.52 6.70
CA THR A 117 -1.78 -8.02 6.88
C THR A 117 -1.82 -9.21 7.83
N LEU A 118 -2.77 -9.18 8.76
CA LEU A 118 -3.12 -10.28 9.63
C LEU A 118 -4.36 -11.01 9.13
N LYS A 119 -4.37 -12.34 9.30
CA LYS A 119 -5.60 -13.13 9.26
C LYS A 119 -6.27 -13.00 10.63
N ARG A 120 -7.57 -12.73 10.63
CA ARG A 120 -8.42 -12.64 11.81
C ARG A 120 -9.04 -14.01 12.16
N ASN A 121 -9.20 -14.27 13.46
CA ASN A 121 -9.74 -15.54 14.00
C ASN A 121 -11.05 -15.36 14.81
N PHE A 122 -11.74 -14.23 14.66
CA PHE A 122 -13.01 -13.89 15.33
C PHE A 122 -13.94 -13.18 14.34
N PRO A 123 -15.29 -13.33 14.41
CA PRO A 123 -16.21 -12.61 13.54
C PRO A 123 -16.47 -11.16 14.00
N GLU A 124 -16.82 -10.26 13.08
CA GLU A 124 -17.12 -8.84 13.35
C GLU A 124 -18.20 -8.29 12.39
N GLY A 125 -18.86 -7.19 12.78
CA GLY A 125 -19.82 -6.45 11.95
C GLY A 125 -20.93 -7.36 11.39
N MET A 126 -21.14 -7.28 10.07
CA MET A 126 -22.12 -8.11 9.36
C MET A 126 -21.88 -9.61 9.56
N GLU A 127 -20.66 -10.12 9.70
CA GLU A 127 -20.43 -11.56 9.93
C GLU A 127 -21.08 -12.03 11.23
N LYS A 128 -21.07 -11.19 12.28
CA LYS A 128 -21.67 -11.56 13.57
C LYS A 128 -23.20 -11.69 13.43
N LEU A 129 -23.83 -10.74 12.75
CA LEU A 129 -25.27 -10.79 12.46
C LEU A 129 -25.62 -12.00 11.57
N LEU A 130 -24.82 -12.23 10.51
CA LEU A 130 -24.99 -13.36 9.62
C LEU A 130 -24.78 -14.69 10.35
N SER A 131 -23.82 -14.82 11.26
CA SER A 131 -23.45 -16.07 11.96
C SER A 131 -24.58 -16.74 12.75
N TRP A 132 -25.69 -16.03 12.98
CA TRP A 132 -26.89 -16.53 13.65
C TRP A 132 -27.97 -17.05 12.69
N MET A 133 -27.79 -16.93 11.36
CA MET A 133 -28.73 -17.41 10.35
C MET A 133 -28.27 -18.76 9.75
N PRO A 134 -29.17 -19.75 9.57
CA PRO A 134 -28.81 -21.03 8.95
C PRO A 134 -28.73 -20.92 7.41
N GLY A 135 -27.63 -21.37 6.79
CA GLY A 135 -27.55 -21.49 5.32
C GLY A 135 -26.15 -21.72 4.74
N SER A 136 -26.08 -22.21 3.50
CA SER A 136 -24.81 -22.50 2.79
C SER A 136 -24.12 -21.25 2.23
N LEU A 137 -24.89 -20.28 1.71
CA LEU A 137 -24.40 -18.95 1.31
C LEU A 137 -23.69 -18.23 2.47
N LEU A 138 -24.12 -18.49 3.71
CA LEU A 138 -23.54 -17.91 4.92
C LEU A 138 -22.07 -18.26 5.10
N SER A 139 -21.70 -19.51 4.82
CA SER A 139 -20.33 -20.00 4.96
C SER A 139 -19.39 -19.33 3.96
N VAL A 140 -19.90 -18.94 2.79
CA VAL A 140 -19.14 -18.18 1.77
C VAL A 140 -18.90 -16.75 2.25
N PHE A 141 -19.90 -16.07 2.82
CA PHE A 141 -19.73 -14.71 3.37
C PHE A 141 -18.89 -14.66 4.65
N MET A 142 -18.98 -15.66 5.54
CA MET A 142 -18.10 -15.74 6.70
C MET A 142 -16.66 -16.10 6.33
N GLN A 143 -16.45 -16.91 5.28
CA GLN A 143 -15.11 -17.11 4.73
C GLN A 143 -14.59 -15.82 4.08
N TYR A 144 -15.41 -15.12 3.28
CA TYR A 144 -15.05 -13.89 2.56
C TYR A 144 -14.37 -12.84 3.45
N ASN A 145 -14.98 -12.45 4.59
CA ASN A 145 -14.45 -11.40 5.46
C ASN A 145 -13.42 -11.93 6.49
N ALA A 146 -13.37 -13.25 6.73
CA ALA A 146 -12.23 -13.91 7.41
C ALA A 146 -10.96 -13.99 6.52
N TYR A 147 -11.10 -13.97 5.18
CA TYR A 147 -10.02 -13.97 4.19
C TYR A 147 -9.82 -12.58 3.56
N HIS A 148 -9.25 -11.67 4.37
CA HIS A 148 -8.72 -10.33 4.02
C HIS A 148 -8.36 -10.14 2.53
N PHE A 149 -8.77 -9.00 1.94
CA PHE A 149 -8.66 -8.69 0.50
C PHE A 149 -7.29 -9.03 -0.14
N LEU A 150 -6.20 -8.72 0.56
CA LEU A 150 -4.81 -8.85 0.09
C LEU A 150 -3.90 -9.55 1.13
N ALA A 151 -3.42 -10.76 0.85
CA ALA A 151 -2.31 -11.36 1.60
C ALA A 151 -1.01 -10.62 1.24
N GLY A 152 -0.64 -9.62 2.05
CA GLY A 152 0.32 -8.61 1.63
C GLY A 152 1.16 -8.00 2.74
N ARG A 153 2.24 -7.33 2.30
CA ARG A 153 2.97 -6.34 3.09
C ARG A 153 2.96 -5.02 2.34
N ARG A 154 2.77 -3.92 3.08
CA ARG A 154 2.91 -2.55 2.58
C ARG A 154 3.92 -1.81 3.42
N SER A 155 4.77 -1.03 2.77
CA SER A 155 5.81 -0.22 3.40
C SER A 155 5.73 1.21 2.91
N TRP A 156 5.93 2.15 3.82
CA TRP A 156 6.03 3.57 3.55
C TRP A 156 7.45 4.02 3.85
N VAL A 157 8.12 4.62 2.87
CA VAL A 157 9.52 5.04 2.97
C VAL A 157 9.67 6.50 2.57
N PHE A 158 10.44 7.21 3.37
CA PHE A 158 10.91 8.56 3.11
C PHE A 158 12.35 8.54 2.61
N GLY A 159 12.71 9.57 1.86
CA GLY A 159 14.08 9.85 1.54
C GLY A 159 14.25 11.20 0.85
N LEU A 160 15.51 11.52 0.58
CA LEU A 160 15.86 12.59 -0.34
C LEU A 160 16.03 12.02 -1.74
N LEU A 161 15.54 12.76 -2.72
CA LEU A 161 15.77 12.49 -4.12
C LEU A 161 17.26 12.69 -4.42
N GLN A 162 17.89 11.73 -5.11
CA GLN A 162 19.34 11.71 -5.36
C GLN A 162 19.62 11.44 -6.85
N PRO A 163 20.84 11.73 -7.35
CA PRO A 163 21.26 11.34 -8.69
C PRO A 163 20.95 9.88 -9.02
N GLY A 164 20.35 9.65 -10.19
CA GLY A 164 19.90 8.33 -10.63
C GLY A 164 18.57 7.86 -10.04
N MET A 165 17.96 8.59 -9.09
CA MET A 165 16.60 8.30 -8.63
C MET A 165 15.55 8.84 -9.62
N PRO A 166 14.39 8.19 -9.76
CA PRO A 166 13.37 8.66 -10.68
C PRO A 166 12.72 9.98 -10.24
N GLY A 167 12.61 10.93 -11.16
CA GLY A 167 12.19 12.31 -10.88
C GLY A 167 13.34 13.24 -10.54
N TRP A 168 14.57 12.71 -10.39
CA TRP A 168 15.78 13.52 -10.28
C TRP A 168 15.98 14.33 -11.56
N ASN A 169 15.92 15.66 -11.44
CA ASN A 169 16.65 16.55 -12.34
C ASN A 169 17.93 17.02 -11.63
N GLY A 170 18.97 17.40 -12.39
CA GLY A 170 20.21 17.96 -11.81
C GLY A 170 19.99 19.22 -10.97
N GLU A 171 18.79 19.79 -11.05
CA GLU A 171 18.27 20.95 -10.34
C GLU A 171 17.46 20.59 -9.07
N SER A 172 17.65 19.43 -8.42
CA SER A 172 16.82 19.01 -7.24
C SER A 172 17.54 18.72 -5.91
N LEU A 173 18.85 18.93 -5.83
CA LEU A 173 19.56 19.15 -4.55
C LEU A 173 20.57 20.27 -4.69
N GLN A 174 20.39 21.36 -3.95
CA GLN A 174 21.50 22.15 -3.42
C GLN A 174 21.21 22.54 -1.96
N VAL A 175 22.25 22.96 -1.25
CA VAL A 175 22.28 23.17 0.21
C VAL A 175 22.64 24.64 0.49
N GLY A 176 22.26 25.17 1.66
CA GLY A 176 22.59 26.53 2.05
C GLY A 176 22.87 26.66 3.55
N LYS A 177 23.35 27.83 3.97
CA LYS A 177 23.65 28.17 5.36
C LYS A 177 22.64 29.22 5.87
N VAL A 178 22.39 29.23 7.17
CA VAL A 178 21.58 30.28 7.82
C VAL A 178 22.39 30.90 8.94
N GLU A 179 22.56 32.22 8.86
CA GLU A 179 23.22 33.04 9.88
C GLU A 179 22.42 34.33 10.08
N GLY A 180 22.26 34.79 11.32
CA GLY A 180 21.50 36.00 11.62
C GLY A 180 20.03 35.98 11.15
N GLY A 181 19.41 34.81 11.04
CA GLY A 181 18.04 34.65 10.52
C GLY A 181 17.90 34.77 9.01
N LYS A 182 18.99 34.93 8.25
CA LYS A 182 18.98 35.04 6.78
C LYS A 182 19.49 33.75 6.14
N PHE A 183 18.73 33.19 5.21
CA PHE A 183 19.13 32.01 4.44
C PHE A 183 19.97 32.42 3.24
N THR A 184 21.20 31.91 3.19
CA THR A 184 22.13 32.04 2.07
C THR A 184 22.25 30.67 1.40
N ALA A 185 21.52 30.51 0.31
CA ALA A 185 21.84 29.51 -0.70
C ALA A 185 23.31 29.65 -1.12
N TYR A 186 24.03 28.55 -1.31
CA TYR A 186 25.20 28.62 -2.19
C TYR A 186 24.71 29.06 -3.58
N SER A 187 25.41 29.99 -4.23
CA SER A 187 24.90 30.67 -5.42
C SER A 187 24.54 29.68 -6.53
N GLY A 188 23.28 29.66 -6.95
CA GLY A 188 22.73 28.68 -7.91
C GLY A 188 21.78 27.64 -7.33
N SER A 189 21.44 27.70 -6.02
CA SER A 189 20.65 26.64 -5.35
C SER A 189 19.15 26.60 -5.66
N PRO A 190 18.64 25.49 -6.23
CA PRO A 190 17.27 25.03 -6.02
C PRO A 190 17.10 24.32 -4.66
N THR A 191 15.87 23.91 -4.36
CA THR A 191 15.44 23.39 -3.05
C THR A 191 15.58 21.86 -2.94
N PRO A 192 15.99 21.29 -1.78
CA PRO A 192 15.96 19.85 -1.57
C PRO A 192 14.58 19.23 -1.82
N VAL A 193 14.56 18.15 -2.61
CA VAL A 193 13.35 17.37 -2.88
C VAL A 193 13.34 16.10 -2.04
N PHE A 194 12.31 15.95 -1.24
CA PHE A 194 11.98 14.72 -0.51
C PHE A 194 10.99 13.88 -1.33
N TYR A 195 10.99 12.57 -1.07
CA TYR A 195 9.93 11.68 -1.50
C TYR A 195 9.26 10.99 -0.32
N LEU A 196 7.96 10.72 -0.47
CA LEU A 196 7.24 9.70 0.29
C LEU A 196 6.78 8.64 -0.72
N GLU A 197 7.15 7.40 -0.47
CA GLU A 197 6.79 6.24 -1.29
C GLU A 197 6.02 5.20 -0.48
N SER A 198 4.88 4.74 -0.99
CA SER A 198 4.16 3.57 -0.50
C SER A 198 4.31 2.42 -1.50
N SER A 199 4.87 1.30 -1.06
CA SER A 199 5.12 0.12 -1.88
C SER A 199 4.54 -1.13 -1.22
N ALA A 200 3.97 -2.03 -2.02
CA ALA A 200 3.48 -3.31 -1.53
C ALA A 200 3.82 -4.46 -2.47
N VAL A 201 3.96 -5.64 -1.87
CA VAL A 201 3.93 -6.94 -2.54
C VAL A 201 2.80 -7.73 -1.89
N GLU A 202 1.80 -8.09 -2.68
CA GLU A 202 0.53 -8.61 -2.19
C GLU A 202 -0.07 -9.63 -3.17
N ARG A 203 -0.82 -10.61 -2.64
CA ARG A 203 -1.61 -11.57 -3.41
C ARG A 203 -3.08 -11.46 -3.02
N SER A 204 -3.96 -11.65 -3.98
CA SER A 204 -5.40 -11.45 -3.79
C SER A 204 -6.05 -12.54 -2.93
N SER A 205 -7.19 -12.22 -2.30
CA SER A 205 -8.18 -13.19 -1.84
C SER A 205 -9.11 -13.54 -3.02
N MET A 206 -9.11 -14.82 -3.44
CA MET A 206 -9.68 -15.26 -4.74
C MET A 206 -11.16 -14.95 -4.90
N LEU A 207 -11.91 -14.91 -3.80
CA LEU A 207 -13.36 -14.85 -3.80
C LEU A 207 -13.88 -13.47 -4.25
N LEU A 208 -13.26 -12.39 -3.79
CA LEU A 208 -13.68 -11.03 -4.15
C LEU A 208 -13.54 -10.76 -5.65
N PHE A 209 -12.34 -10.98 -6.20
CA PHE A 209 -12.07 -10.61 -7.59
C PHE A 209 -12.91 -11.43 -8.57
N LYS A 210 -13.21 -12.68 -8.23
CA LYS A 210 -14.19 -13.50 -8.98
C LYS A 210 -15.60 -12.91 -8.93
N LEU A 211 -16.06 -12.38 -7.78
CA LEU A 211 -17.36 -11.72 -7.69
C LEU A 211 -17.39 -10.40 -8.50
N MET A 212 -16.30 -9.62 -8.50
CA MET A 212 -16.15 -8.43 -9.34
C MET A 212 -16.10 -8.74 -10.85
N GLU A 213 -15.59 -9.91 -11.23
CA GLU A 213 -15.52 -10.37 -12.62
C GLU A 213 -16.87 -10.93 -13.13
N VAL A 214 -17.77 -11.32 -12.23
CA VAL A 214 -19.13 -11.79 -12.55
C VAL A 214 -20.12 -10.65 -12.75
N ASP A 215 -20.06 -9.59 -11.93
CA ASP A 215 -20.89 -8.38 -12.11
C ASP A 215 -20.11 -7.08 -11.83
N PRO A 216 -19.53 -6.46 -12.88
CA PRO A 216 -18.80 -5.19 -12.76
C PRO A 216 -19.67 -3.97 -12.45
N GLY A 217 -21.01 -4.08 -12.51
CA GLY A 217 -21.95 -2.98 -12.29
C GLY A 217 -22.46 -2.88 -10.85
N VAL A 218 -22.51 -4.01 -10.14
CA VAL A 218 -23.05 -4.10 -8.77
C VAL A 218 -21.95 -4.08 -7.70
N VAL A 219 -20.75 -4.60 -7.99
CA VAL A 219 -19.64 -4.68 -7.02
C VAL A 219 -18.67 -3.50 -7.19
N ILE A 220 -18.31 -2.83 -6.09
CA ILE A 220 -17.33 -1.74 -6.12
C ILE A 220 -16.00 -2.20 -6.73
N ASP A 221 -15.45 -1.37 -7.63
CA ASP A 221 -14.11 -1.55 -8.16
C ASP A 221 -13.05 -1.31 -7.06
N ILE A 222 -12.72 -2.38 -6.34
CA ILE A 222 -11.74 -2.35 -5.26
C ILE A 222 -10.33 -2.08 -5.79
N ARG A 223 -10.03 -2.33 -7.08
CA ARG A 223 -8.75 -1.94 -7.70
C ARG A 223 -8.65 -0.41 -7.75
N LYS A 224 -9.69 0.28 -8.25
CA LYS A 224 -9.78 1.76 -8.20
C LYS A 224 -9.81 2.30 -6.77
N THR A 225 -10.49 1.61 -5.85
CA THR A 225 -10.54 2.00 -4.44
C THR A 225 -9.14 1.98 -3.82
N ILE A 226 -8.37 0.90 -3.98
CA ILE A 226 -6.97 0.80 -3.53
C ILE A 226 -6.11 1.94 -4.08
N ILE A 227 -6.25 2.26 -5.37
CA ILE A 227 -5.54 3.36 -6.02
C ILE A 227 -5.86 4.71 -5.35
N SER A 228 -7.15 4.98 -5.14
CA SER A 228 -7.65 6.21 -4.51
C SER A 228 -7.13 6.33 -3.06
N LEU A 229 -7.29 5.27 -2.24
CA LEU A 229 -6.89 5.25 -0.83
C LEU A 229 -5.43 5.65 -0.61
N TRP A 230 -4.51 5.05 -1.36
CA TRP A 230 -3.09 5.34 -1.21
C TRP A 230 -2.66 6.66 -1.84
N SER A 231 -3.32 7.10 -2.93
CA SER A 231 -3.05 8.40 -3.55
C SER A 231 -3.50 9.56 -2.63
N ILE A 232 -4.68 9.43 -2.03
CA ILE A 232 -5.23 10.38 -1.05
C ILE A 232 -4.32 10.47 0.18
N LEU A 233 -3.86 9.35 0.75
CA LEU A 233 -2.92 9.35 1.88
C LEU A 233 -1.66 10.18 1.59
N LEU A 234 -1.03 9.94 0.42
CA LEU A 234 0.19 10.64 0.01
C LEU A 234 -0.05 12.14 -0.20
N ALA A 235 -1.15 12.49 -0.88
CA ALA A 235 -1.54 13.88 -1.10
C ALA A 235 -1.87 14.60 0.22
N ASN A 236 -2.67 13.99 1.10
CA ASN A 236 -3.07 14.51 2.40
C ASN A 236 -1.87 14.81 3.31
N TYR A 237 -0.86 13.94 3.34
CA TYR A 237 0.36 14.22 4.09
C TYR A 237 1.07 15.49 3.60
N VAL A 238 1.27 15.63 2.28
CA VAL A 238 1.95 16.81 1.70
C VAL A 238 1.14 18.09 1.93
N HIS A 239 -0.18 18.05 1.73
CA HIS A 239 -1.06 19.21 1.90
C HIS A 239 -1.18 19.64 3.37
N SER A 240 -1.42 18.70 4.29
CA SER A 240 -1.61 19.02 5.73
C SER A 240 -0.36 19.58 6.41
N LYS A 241 0.83 19.21 5.94
CA LYS A 241 2.10 19.79 6.40
C LYS A 241 2.48 21.10 5.66
N GLY A 242 1.65 21.57 4.72
CA GLY A 242 1.92 22.78 3.94
C GLY A 242 3.14 22.66 3.03
N PHE A 243 3.51 21.44 2.62
CA PHE A 243 4.70 21.21 1.81
C PHE A 243 4.47 21.59 0.35
N ARG A 244 5.52 22.09 -0.32
CA ARG A 244 5.47 22.42 -1.74
C ARG A 244 5.50 21.13 -2.55
N LEU A 245 4.42 20.84 -3.27
CA LEU A 245 4.36 19.74 -4.23
C LEU A 245 5.33 19.99 -5.41
N ASN A 246 6.16 19.00 -5.73
CA ASN A 246 7.08 19.05 -6.86
C ASN A 246 6.56 18.21 -8.02
N VAL A 247 5.81 18.85 -8.92
CA VAL A 247 5.21 18.22 -10.11
C VAL A 247 6.23 18.13 -11.26
N VAL A 248 7.41 17.59 -10.98
CA VAL A 248 8.33 17.11 -12.01
C VAL A 248 7.93 15.67 -12.27
N HIS A 249 7.18 15.44 -13.37
CA HIS A 249 6.97 14.07 -13.85
C HIS A 249 8.34 13.38 -13.93
N PRO A 250 8.50 12.13 -13.47
CA PRO A 250 9.74 11.40 -13.64
C PRO A 250 9.97 11.11 -15.13
N LYS A 251 10.46 12.14 -15.84
CA LYS A 251 10.94 12.09 -17.22
C LYS A 251 12.28 11.39 -17.15
N ALA A 252 12.36 10.23 -17.80
CA ALA A 252 13.48 9.30 -17.70
C ALA A 252 13.72 8.78 -16.26
N TYR A 253 13.01 7.68 -15.94
CA TYR A 253 13.75 6.51 -15.46
C TYR A 253 14.84 6.20 -16.52
N GLY A 254 15.96 5.61 -16.12
CA GLY A 254 16.85 4.98 -17.12
C GLY A 254 16.10 3.91 -17.93
N ALA A 255 16.77 3.28 -18.89
CA ALA A 255 16.22 2.11 -19.59
C ALA A 255 16.15 0.87 -18.67
N ASP A 256 15.40 0.96 -17.58
CA ASP A 256 15.08 -0.13 -16.67
C ASP A 256 13.78 -0.84 -17.11
N ASP A 257 13.63 -2.09 -16.67
CA ASP A 257 12.56 -3.02 -17.04
C ASP A 257 11.20 -2.68 -16.37
N GLY A 258 10.92 -1.38 -16.23
CA GLY A 258 9.73 -0.86 -15.58
C GLY A 258 9.52 0.66 -15.65
N ALA A 259 10.27 1.38 -16.47
CA ALA A 259 10.16 2.82 -16.69
C ALA A 259 8.78 3.25 -17.22
N VAL A 260 8.28 2.52 -18.23
CA VAL A 260 7.01 2.82 -18.95
C VAL A 260 5.74 2.60 -18.13
N LEU A 261 5.87 2.03 -16.93
CA LEU A 261 4.75 1.64 -16.07
C LEU A 261 4.32 2.75 -15.11
N TRP A 262 4.94 3.93 -15.19
CA TRP A 262 4.66 5.04 -14.29
C TRP A 262 3.60 5.97 -14.85
N GLU A 263 2.47 5.99 -14.16
CA GLU A 263 1.28 6.75 -14.52
C GLU A 263 1.08 7.89 -13.51
N THR A 264 0.78 9.09 -13.99
CA THR A 264 0.24 10.16 -13.13
C THR A 264 -1.19 9.84 -12.74
N GLN A 265 -1.57 10.16 -11.50
CA GLN A 265 -2.98 10.13 -11.10
C GLN A 265 -3.60 11.50 -11.39
N PRO A 266 -4.57 11.64 -12.33
CA PRO A 266 -5.06 12.96 -12.76
C PRO A 266 -5.74 13.74 -11.63
N GLU A 267 -6.50 13.03 -10.79
CA GLU A 267 -7.16 13.55 -9.59
C GLU A 267 -6.14 14.00 -8.52
N TRP A 268 -5.02 13.31 -8.42
CA TRP A 268 -4.02 13.46 -7.35
C TRP A 268 -2.70 13.96 -7.93
N ARG A 269 -2.71 15.22 -8.41
CA ARG A 269 -1.57 15.87 -9.07
C ARG A 269 -0.28 15.64 -8.28
N GLY A 270 0.76 15.16 -8.97
CA GLY A 270 2.07 14.88 -8.37
C GLY A 270 2.19 13.57 -7.59
N VAL A 271 1.12 12.77 -7.50
CA VAL A 271 1.21 11.35 -7.16
C VAL A 271 1.46 10.54 -8.43
N TYR A 272 2.54 9.76 -8.41
CA TYR A 272 2.93 8.83 -9.47
C TYR A 272 2.66 7.40 -8.99
N ARG A 273 2.17 6.54 -9.88
CA ARG A 273 1.85 5.13 -9.60
C ARG A 273 2.58 4.22 -10.57
N ARG A 274 3.09 3.08 -10.10
CA ARG A 274 3.46 1.92 -10.91
C ARG A 274 2.77 0.66 -10.37
N LYS A 275 2.25 -0.16 -11.27
CA LYS A 275 1.69 -1.49 -10.97
C LYS A 275 2.22 -2.54 -11.95
N VAL A 276 2.55 -3.73 -11.45
CA VAL A 276 2.77 -4.95 -12.28
C VAL A 276 2.18 -6.16 -11.58
N GLU A 277 1.87 -7.19 -12.37
CA GLU A 277 1.49 -8.51 -11.88
C GLU A 277 2.47 -9.58 -12.37
N PHE A 278 2.82 -10.51 -11.49
CA PHE A 278 3.71 -11.64 -11.76
C PHE A 278 3.02 -12.94 -11.37
N LYS A 279 3.20 -14.01 -12.15
CA LYS A 279 2.60 -15.32 -11.85
C LYS A 279 3.38 -16.06 -10.78
N THR A 280 4.71 -15.92 -10.76
CA THR A 280 5.61 -16.66 -9.86
C THR A 280 6.52 -15.74 -9.05
N PRO A 281 7.01 -16.19 -7.87
CA PRO A 281 8.14 -15.58 -7.17
C PRO A 281 9.36 -15.34 -8.08
N GLN A 282 9.70 -16.29 -8.95
CA GLN A 282 10.83 -16.16 -9.88
C GLN A 282 10.66 -14.98 -10.83
N GLU A 283 9.49 -14.81 -11.46
CA GLU A 283 9.20 -13.67 -12.35
C GLU A 283 9.32 -12.33 -11.60
N LEU A 284 8.78 -12.27 -10.37
CA LEU A 284 8.83 -11.09 -9.51
C LEU A 284 10.27 -10.70 -9.17
N TYR A 285 11.10 -11.66 -8.76
CA TYR A 285 12.49 -11.40 -8.38
C TYR A 285 13.43 -11.21 -9.58
N ALA A 286 13.05 -11.63 -10.80
CA ALA A 286 13.86 -11.42 -12.01
C ALA A 286 13.90 -9.95 -12.46
N LYS A 287 12.91 -9.13 -12.09
CA LYS A 287 12.83 -7.72 -12.51
C LYS A 287 13.73 -6.82 -11.66
N LYS A 288 14.73 -6.19 -12.31
CA LYS A 288 15.68 -5.25 -11.67
C LYS A 288 15.01 -4.16 -10.82
N TRP A 289 13.92 -3.57 -11.32
CA TRP A 289 13.22 -2.53 -10.56
C TRP A 289 12.52 -3.06 -9.30
N VAL A 290 12.09 -4.33 -9.30
CA VAL A 290 11.53 -4.99 -8.11
C VAL A 290 12.63 -5.30 -7.11
N GLN A 291 13.81 -5.71 -7.57
CA GLN A 291 14.99 -5.87 -6.70
C GLN A 291 15.32 -4.54 -6.01
N HIS A 292 15.42 -3.44 -6.76
CA HIS A 292 15.61 -2.10 -6.19
C HIS A 292 14.47 -1.74 -5.20
N LEU A 293 13.20 -1.96 -5.56
CA LEU A 293 12.06 -1.72 -4.67
C LEU A 293 12.22 -2.46 -3.32
N LEU A 294 12.61 -3.73 -3.35
CA LEU A 294 12.81 -4.56 -2.16
C LEU A 294 14.03 -4.14 -1.33
N GLU A 295 15.02 -3.48 -1.93
CA GLU A 295 16.15 -2.86 -1.23
C GLU A 295 15.77 -1.52 -0.59
N PHE A 296 14.96 -0.70 -1.28
CA PHE A 296 14.41 0.53 -0.71
C PHE A 296 13.40 0.25 0.42
N HIS A 297 12.68 -0.87 0.34
CA HIS A 297 11.68 -1.33 1.31
C HIS A 297 12.07 -2.69 1.94
N PRO A 298 13.06 -2.72 2.87
CA PRO A 298 13.63 -3.98 3.39
C PRO A 298 12.59 -4.89 4.07
N ALA A 299 11.53 -4.32 4.63
CA ALA A 299 10.41 -5.07 5.22
C ALA A 299 9.58 -5.86 4.20
N LEU A 300 9.59 -5.50 2.92
CA LEU A 300 8.99 -6.30 1.85
C LEU A 300 9.90 -7.49 1.49
N LYS A 301 11.23 -7.31 1.57
CA LYS A 301 12.24 -8.35 1.29
C LYS A 301 12.27 -9.45 2.35
N SER A 302 11.96 -9.15 3.62
CA SER A 302 12.09 -10.11 4.74
C SER A 302 11.07 -11.26 4.75
N GLN A 303 10.12 -11.29 3.80
CA GLN A 303 9.37 -12.50 3.49
C GLN A 303 9.87 -13.10 2.17
N GLN A 304 10.84 -14.01 2.25
CA GLN A 304 11.30 -14.74 1.08
C GLN A 304 10.18 -15.63 0.52
N LEU A 305 9.83 -15.39 -0.73
CA LEU A 305 8.87 -16.17 -1.50
C LEU A 305 9.63 -17.32 -2.18
N SER A 306 9.14 -18.55 -2.07
CA SER A 306 9.73 -19.72 -2.72
C SER A 306 8.66 -20.50 -3.48
N GLU A 307 9.01 -21.02 -4.65
CA GLU A 307 8.12 -21.83 -5.49
C GLU A 307 7.55 -23.04 -4.70
N SER A 308 8.37 -23.65 -3.82
CA SER A 308 7.95 -24.74 -2.93
C SER A 308 6.84 -24.40 -1.94
N LYS A 309 6.55 -23.12 -1.70
CA LYS A 309 5.45 -22.63 -0.85
C LYS A 309 4.28 -22.09 -1.67
N PHE A 310 4.40 -22.08 -3.01
CA PHE A 310 3.38 -21.62 -3.93
C PHE A 310 2.47 -22.78 -4.31
N LYS A 311 1.29 -22.84 -3.69
CA LYS A 311 0.15 -23.50 -4.32
C LYS A 311 -0.32 -22.56 -5.43
N GLY A 312 -0.02 -22.90 -6.68
CA GLY A 312 -0.51 -22.16 -7.85
C GLY A 312 -2.03 -22.25 -7.98
N PHE A 313 -2.57 -21.81 -9.12
CA PHE A 313 -3.93 -22.18 -9.50
C PHE A 313 -3.99 -23.70 -9.76
N GLY A 314 -4.11 -24.47 -8.68
CA GLY A 314 -4.65 -25.81 -8.72
C GLY A 314 -6.12 -25.70 -9.10
N GLY A 315 -6.37 -25.52 -10.40
CA GLY A 315 -7.59 -26.02 -10.99
C GLY A 315 -7.63 -27.50 -10.64
N GLY A 316 -8.56 -27.88 -9.77
CA GLY A 316 -8.81 -29.29 -9.53
C GLY A 316 -9.32 -29.88 -10.83
N SER A 317 -8.45 -30.56 -11.57
CA SER A 317 -8.91 -31.65 -12.40
C SER A 317 -9.57 -32.63 -11.45
N SER A 318 -10.90 -32.62 -11.45
CA SER A 318 -11.70 -33.66 -10.81
C SER A 318 -11.14 -35.00 -11.27
N GLY A 319 -10.67 -35.80 -10.32
CA GLY A 319 -10.08 -37.10 -10.60
C GLY A 319 -11.07 -37.99 -11.35
N GLY A 320 -10.92 -38.08 -12.66
CA GLY A 320 -11.59 -39.10 -13.46
C GLY A 320 -10.98 -40.44 -13.12
N GLY A 321 -11.60 -41.16 -12.19
CA GLY A 321 -11.26 -42.55 -11.92
C GLY A 321 -11.59 -43.42 -13.14
N GLY A 322 -10.62 -43.61 -14.03
CA GLY A 322 -10.68 -44.57 -15.12
C GLY A 322 -10.08 -45.89 -14.68
N ALA A 323 -10.92 -46.90 -14.46
CA ALA A 323 -10.49 -48.24 -14.10
C ALA A 323 -10.18 -49.09 -15.34
N GLY A 324 -9.17 -49.96 -15.23
CA GLY A 324 -9.07 -51.22 -15.98
C GLY A 324 -8.53 -51.13 -17.41
N GLY A 325 -7.56 -51.99 -17.73
CA GLY A 325 -7.08 -52.18 -19.10
C GLY A 325 -5.63 -52.64 -19.19
N SER A 326 -5.37 -53.91 -18.84
CA SER A 326 -4.15 -54.59 -19.30
C SER A 326 -4.25 -54.87 -20.81
N TRP A 327 -3.16 -54.64 -21.56
CA TRP A 327 -2.57 -55.56 -22.54
C TRP A 327 -1.09 -55.19 -22.68
#